data_AF-A0A520QQ93-F1
#
_entry.id   AF-A0A520QQ93-F1
#
_cell.length_a   1.000
_cell.length_b   1.000
_cell.length_c   1.000
_cell.angle_alpha   90.00
_cell.angle_beta   90.00
_cell.angle_gamma   90.00
#
_symmetry.space_group_name_H-M   'P 1'
#
loop_
_entity.id
_entity.type
_entity.pdbx_description
1 polymer ?
#
loop_
_entity_poly.entity_id
_entity_poly.type
_entity_poly.pdbx_seq_one_letter_code
_entity_poly.pdbx_strand_id
1 'polypeptide(L)'
;MIRKLLLVFFSLMLATMIIICFYAGSKQNMFEYFNEHISDPWFFATILDCYWGFLIFYGWLIYQEKSWMIRILSLVAICSLGNIAVALYGLFRTIRLPANASFEDFLLIRNNTKQ
;
A
#
# COMPACT_ATOMS: atom_id res chain seq x y z
N MET A 1 3.46 21.97 3.84
CA MET A 1 4.72 21.32 3.40
C MET A 1 4.57 19.79 3.37
N ILE A 2 4.06 19.17 4.43
CA ILE A 2 3.88 17.71 4.55
C ILE A 2 3.05 17.07 3.44
N ARG A 3 1.96 17.69 2.98
CA ARG A 3 1.14 17.16 1.87
C ARG A 3 1.97 16.94 0.60
N LYS A 4 2.82 17.91 0.23
CA LYS A 4 3.71 17.77 -0.93
C LYS A 4 4.72 16.64 -0.73
N LEU A 5 5.27 16.51 0.47
CA LEU A 5 6.20 15.43 0.81
C LEU A 5 5.54 14.05 0.67
N LEU A 6 4.35 13.87 1.23
CA LEU A 6 3.58 12.62 1.13
C LEU A 6 3.23 12.30 -0.33
N LEU A 7 2.83 13.29 -1.14
CA LEU A 7 2.57 13.09 -2.56
C LEU A 7 3.83 12.60 -3.27
N VAL A 8 4.96 13.28 -3.08
CA VAL A 8 6.24 12.87 -3.69
C VAL A 8 6.63 11.46 -3.26
N PHE A 9 6.51 11.14 -1.97
CA PHE A 9 6.84 9.82 -1.44
C PHE A 9 5.98 8.72 -2.06
N PHE A 10 4.65 8.84 -2.03
CA PHE A 10 3.76 7.82 -2.58
C PHE A 10 3.82 7.75 -4.11
N SER A 11 4.03 8.88 -4.80
CA SER A 11 4.26 8.88 -6.25
C SER A 11 5.57 8.19 -6.63
N LEU A 12 6.65 8.41 -5.88
CA LEU A 12 7.92 7.73 -6.10
C LEU A 12 7.76 6.23 -5.87
N MET A 13 7.15 5.82 -4.75
CA MET A 13 6.89 4.42 -4.44
C MET A 13 6.02 3.73 -5.51
N LEU A 14 4.99 4.42 -6.01
CA LEU A 14 4.15 3.90 -7.09
C LEU A 14 4.94 3.73 -8.39
N ALA A 15 5.69 4.76 -8.79
CA ALA A 15 6.48 4.73 -10.01
C ALA A 15 7.54 3.61 -9.99
N THR A 16 8.27 3.47 -8.87
CA THR A 16 9.30 2.43 -8.73
C THR A 16 8.69 1.03 -8.75
N MET A 17 7.59 0.80 -8.05
CA MET A 17 6.92 -0.51 -8.06
C MET A 17 6.39 -0.88 -9.45
N ILE A 18 5.81 0.07 -10.18
CA ILE A 18 5.37 -0.15 -11.56
C ILE A 18 6.56 -0.51 -12.46
N ILE A 19 7.63 0.30 -12.42
CA ILE A 19 8.82 0.09 -13.26
C ILE A 19 9.44 -1.29 -12.98
N ILE A 20 9.63 -1.64 -11.71
CA ILE A 20 10.24 -2.92 -11.32
C ILE A 20 9.32 -4.09 -11.69
N CYS A 21 8.00 -3.96 -11.51
CA CYS A 21 7.05 -5.01 -11.88
C CYS A 21 7.07 -5.28 -13.39
N PHE A 22 7.06 -4.24 -14.22
CA PHE A 22 7.21 -4.38 -15.67
C PHE A 22 8.57 -4.96 -16.07
N TYR A 23 9.65 -4.50 -15.45
CA TYR A 23 10.98 -5.02 -15.73
C TYR A 23 11.07 -6.51 -15.38
N ALA A 24 10.64 -6.92 -14.18
CA ALA A 24 10.65 -8.31 -13.74
C ALA A 24 9.75 -9.19 -14.63
N GLY A 25 8.52 -8.74 -14.92
CA GLY A 25 7.57 -9.45 -15.78
C GLY A 25 8.05 -9.59 -17.23
N SER A 26 8.90 -8.68 -17.72
CA SER A 26 9.52 -8.80 -19.05
C SER A 26 10.63 -9.86 -19.11
N LYS A 27 11.18 -10.26 -17.95
CA LYS A 27 12.28 -11.23 -17.84
C LYS A 27 11.79 -12.63 -17.54
N GLN A 28 10.83 -12.76 -16.63
CA GLN A 28 10.31 -14.07 -16.22
C GLN A 28 8.88 -13.92 -15.73
N ASN A 29 8.08 -14.97 -15.96
CA ASN A 29 6.74 -15.04 -15.41
C ASN A 29 6.80 -15.24 -13.89
N MET A 30 5.99 -14.48 -13.16
CA MET A 30 5.97 -14.54 -11.69
C MET A 30 5.63 -15.94 -11.15
N PHE A 31 4.71 -16.67 -11.79
CA PHE A 31 4.34 -18.03 -11.38
C PHE A 31 5.48 -19.05 -11.58
N GLU A 32 6.27 -18.88 -12.64
CA GLU A 32 7.41 -19.74 -12.93
C GLU A 32 8.51 -19.51 -11.90
N TYR A 33 8.84 -18.24 -11.64
CA TYR A 33 9.77 -17.85 -10.57
C TYR A 33 9.33 -18.39 -9.21
N PHE A 34 8.02 -18.31 -8.91
CA PHE A 34 7.46 -18.82 -7.66
C PHE A 34 7.65 -20.33 -7.54
N ASN A 35 7.36 -21.11 -8.59
CA ASN A 35 7.54 -22.57 -8.57
C ASN A 35 9.00 -22.98 -8.39
N GLU A 36 9.94 -22.23 -8.98
CA GLU A 36 11.38 -22.47 -8.83
C GLU A 36 11.88 -22.20 -7.40
N HIS A 37 11.35 -21.16 -6.75
CA HIS A 37 11.89 -20.65 -5.48
C HIS A 37 11.04 -20.98 -4.25
N ILE A 38 9.87 -21.60 -4.39
CA ILE A 38 9.00 -21.93 -3.25
C ILE A 38 9.68 -22.80 -2.19
N SER A 39 10.68 -23.60 -2.59
CA SER A 39 11.43 -24.47 -1.69
C SER A 39 12.58 -23.74 -0.98
N ASP A 40 12.92 -22.51 -1.37
CA ASP A 40 13.94 -21.70 -0.71
C ASP A 40 13.36 -21.11 0.59
N PRO A 41 13.95 -21.43 1.77
CA PRO A 41 13.48 -20.89 3.05
C PRO A 41 13.48 -19.36 3.11
N TRP A 42 14.44 -18.68 2.46
CA TRP A 42 14.51 -17.22 2.47
C TRP A 42 13.44 -16.59 1.57
N PHE A 43 13.10 -17.25 0.46
CA PHE A 43 11.99 -16.82 -0.37
C PHE A 43 10.66 -16.85 0.39
N PHE A 44 10.41 -17.93 1.14
CA PHE A 44 9.23 -18.01 2.00
C PHE A 44 9.24 -16.95 3.10
N ALA A 45 10.38 -16.74 3.77
CA ALA A 45 10.52 -15.74 4.83
C ALA A 45 10.24 -14.31 4.33
N THR A 46 10.75 -13.94 3.15
CA THR A 46 10.56 -12.60 2.56
C THR A 46 9.12 -12.36 2.10
N ILE A 47 8.45 -13.36 1.52
CA ILE A 47 7.02 -13.26 1.22
C ILE A 47 6.22 -13.09 2.50
N LEU A 48 6.48 -13.93 3.50
CA LEU A 48 5.75 -13.87 4.76
C LEU A 48 5.93 -12.50 5.45
N ASP A 49 7.17 -12.00 5.54
CA ASP A 49 7.48 -10.67 6.07
C ASP A 49 6.70 -9.55 5.35
N CYS A 50 6.70 -9.58 4.02
CA CYS A 50 5.98 -8.63 3.18
C CYS A 50 4.46 -8.64 3.47
N TYR A 51 3.84 -9.84 3.53
CA TYR A 51 2.41 -9.98 3.79
C TYR A 51 2.03 -9.63 5.23
N TRP A 52 2.88 -9.89 6.22
CA TRP A 52 2.65 -9.40 7.59
C TRP A 52 2.64 -7.87 7.63
N GLY A 53 3.56 -7.21 6.92
CA GLY A 53 3.55 -5.77 6.75
C GLY A 53 2.23 -5.27 6.13
N PHE A 54 1.74 -5.96 5.10
CA PHE A 54 0.45 -5.66 4.47
C PHE A 54 -0.73 -5.80 5.42
N LEU A 55 -0.75 -6.83 6.26
CA LEU A 55 -1.81 -7.05 7.25
C LEU A 55 -1.82 -5.94 8.32
N ILE A 56 -0.66 -5.51 8.79
CA ILE A 56 -0.54 -4.40 9.74
C ILE A 56 -1.08 -3.11 9.11
N PHE A 57 -0.66 -2.80 7.89
CA PHE A 57 -1.16 -1.64 7.14
C PHE A 57 -2.67 -1.74 6.89
N TYR A 58 -3.16 -2.92 6.53
CA TYR A 58 -4.58 -3.16 6.31
C TYR A 58 -5.40 -2.96 7.60
N GLY A 59 -4.88 -3.36 8.76
CA GLY A 59 -5.49 -3.06 10.05
C GLY A 59 -5.65 -1.55 10.29
N TRP A 60 -4.61 -0.77 9.96
CA TRP A 60 -4.70 0.69 9.96
C TRP A 60 -5.72 1.20 8.94
N LEU A 61 -5.76 0.68 7.71
CA LEU A 61 -6.71 1.08 6.68
C LEU A 61 -8.17 0.81 7.10
N ILE A 62 -8.46 -0.34 7.71
CA ILE A 62 -9.79 -0.67 8.26
C ILE A 62 -10.21 0.39 9.28
N TYR A 63 -9.28 0.83 10.13
CA TYR A 63 -9.54 1.89 11.08
C TYR A 63 -9.92 3.19 10.36
N GLN A 64 -9.29 3.54 9.23
CA GLN A 64 -9.56 4.78 8.48
C GLN A 64 -10.85 4.78 7.67
N GLU A 65 -11.27 3.64 7.15
CA GLU A 65 -12.41 3.55 6.24
C GLU A 65 -13.70 3.18 6.97
N LYS A 66 -14.78 3.93 6.75
CA LYS A 66 -16.10 3.61 7.32
C LYS A 66 -16.88 2.56 6.52
N SER A 67 -16.61 2.47 5.20
CA SER A 67 -17.34 1.59 4.30
C SER A 67 -16.73 0.19 4.26
N TRP A 68 -17.54 -0.83 4.58
CA TRP A 68 -17.15 -2.23 4.47
C TRP A 68 -16.77 -2.64 3.05
N MET A 69 -17.41 -2.06 2.03
CA MET A 69 -17.09 -2.35 0.63
C MET A 69 -15.67 -1.89 0.28
N ILE A 70 -15.26 -0.70 0.75
CA ILE A 70 -13.91 -0.19 0.52
C ILE A 70 -12.89 -1.05 1.26
N ARG A 71 -13.19 -1.48 2.50
CA ARG A 71 -12.31 -2.37 3.26
C ARG A 71 -12.03 -3.67 2.52
N ILE A 72 -13.08 -4.36 2.06
CA ILE A 72 -12.94 -5.63 1.34
C ILE A 72 -12.19 -5.44 0.03
N LEU A 73 -12.53 -4.41 -0.74
CA LEU A 73 -11.84 -4.12 -2.00
C LEU A 73 -10.36 -3.79 -1.78
N SER A 74 -10.04 -3.07 -0.71
CA SER A 74 -8.67 -2.71 -0.34
C SER A 74 -7.86 -3.94 0.08
N LEU A 75 -8.47 -4.90 0.79
CA LEU A 75 -7.82 -6.16 1.13
C LEU A 75 -7.43 -6.94 -0.14
N VAL A 76 -8.40 -7.10 -1.05
CA VAL A 76 -8.16 -7.81 -2.32
C VAL A 76 -7.09 -7.09 -3.14
N ALA A 77 -7.14 -5.77 -3.20
CA ALA A 77 -6.14 -4.96 -3.91
C ALA A 77 -4.74 -5.12 -3.29
N ILE A 78 -4.60 -5.07 -1.97
CA ILE A 78 -3.31 -5.23 -1.29
C ILE A 78 -2.77 -6.65 -1.46
N CYS A 79 -3.60 -7.68 -1.34
CA CYS A 79 -3.14 -9.06 -1.51
C CYS A 79 -2.71 -9.38 -2.95
N SER A 80 -3.27 -8.70 -3.95
CA SER A 80 -2.98 -8.93 -5.36
C SER A 80 -1.88 -8.02 -5.92
N LEU A 81 -1.91 -6.72 -5.60
CA LEU A 81 -1.01 -5.70 -6.13
C LEU A 81 0.11 -5.30 -5.15
N GLY A 82 0.00 -5.71 -3.88
CA GLY A 82 0.97 -5.40 -2.83
C GLY A 82 1.16 -3.89 -2.64
N ASN A 83 2.41 -3.45 -2.71
CA ASN A 83 2.80 -2.05 -2.48
C ASN A 83 2.24 -1.07 -3.51
N ILE A 84 1.83 -1.52 -4.70
CA ILE A 84 1.15 -0.64 -5.68
C ILE A 84 -0.20 -0.19 -5.10
N ALA A 85 -0.98 -1.09 -4.50
CA ALA A 85 -2.24 -0.74 -3.86
C ALA A 85 -2.05 0.18 -2.66
N VAL A 86 -1.02 -0.09 -1.83
CA VAL A 86 -0.64 0.77 -0.69
C VAL A 86 -0.28 2.19 -1.17
N ALA A 87 0.50 2.30 -2.24
CA ALA A 87 0.90 3.59 -2.81
C ALA A 87 -0.30 4.37 -3.36
N LEU A 88 -1.20 3.70 -4.09
CA LEU A 88 -2.42 4.30 -4.63
C LEU A 88 -3.32 4.80 -3.51
N TYR A 89 -3.52 4.01 -2.45
CA TYR A 89 -4.31 4.41 -1.30
C TYR A 89 -3.69 5.62 -0.59
N GLY A 90 -2.38 5.58 -0.33
CA GLY A 90 -1.64 6.69 0.29
C GLY A 90 -1.75 7.98 -0.53
N LEU A 91 -1.62 7.89 -1.85
CA LEU A 91 -1.76 9.03 -2.76
C LEU A 91 -3.19 9.59 -2.75
N PHE A 92 -4.18 8.72 -2.90
CA PHE A 92 -5.60 9.10 -2.86
C PHE A 92 -5.97 9.82 -1.57
N ARG A 93 -5.52 9.29 -0.43
CA ARG A 93 -5.75 9.90 0.87
C ARG A 93 -5.03 11.24 1.00
N THR A 94 -3.79 11.34 0.53
CA THR A 94 -3.00 12.58 0.55
C THR A 94 -3.61 13.69 -0.31
N ILE A 95 -4.18 13.34 -1.46
CA ILE A 95 -4.85 14.32 -2.34
C ILE A 95 -6.06 14.95 -1.64
N ARG A 96 -6.77 14.18 -0.80
CA ARG A 96 -7.92 14.64 -0.02
C ARG A 96 -7.55 15.50 1.20
N LEU A 97 -6.27 15.58 1.58
CA LEU A 97 -5.85 16.39 2.71
C LEU A 97 -5.87 17.90 2.38
N PRO A 98 -6.23 18.76 3.35
CA PRO A 98 -6.14 20.20 3.19
C PRO A 98 -4.69 20.66 2.95
N ALA A 99 -4.50 21.81 2.31
CA ALA A 99 -3.16 22.32 1.99
C ALA A 99 -2.27 22.56 3.23
N ASN A 100 -2.90 22.88 4.36
CA ASN A 100 -2.27 23.11 5.67
C ASN A 100 -2.36 21.89 6.60
N ALA A 101 -2.63 20.69 6.07
CA ALA A 101 -2.69 19.47 6.86
C ALA A 101 -1.35 19.20 7.59
N SER A 102 -1.43 18.57 8.75
CA SER A 102 -0.33 17.96 9.48
C SER A 102 -0.14 16.49 9.08
N PHE A 103 0.94 15.86 9.55
CA PHE A 103 1.14 14.42 9.41
C PHE A 103 0.09 13.62 10.20
N GLU A 104 -0.37 14.15 11.33
CA GLU A 104 -1.44 13.56 12.13
C GLU A 104 -2.76 13.45 11.36
N ASP A 105 -3.08 14.43 10.51
CA ASP A 105 -4.27 14.38 9.65
C ASP A 105 -4.19 13.24 8.63
N PHE A 106 -2.98 12.85 8.24
CA PHE A 106 -2.77 11.67 7.42
C PHE A 106 -2.87 10.38 8.24
N LEU A 107 -2.47 10.36 9.52
CA LEU A 107 -2.46 9.13 10.32
C LEU A 107 -3.76 8.83 11.04
N LEU A 108 -4.54 9.85 11.41
CA LEU A 108 -5.69 9.69 12.29
C LEU A 108 -7.00 9.92 11.54
N ILE A 109 -8.04 9.20 11.94
CA ILE A 109 -9.41 9.63 11.66
C ILE A 109 -9.67 10.84 12.54
N ARG A 110 -10.03 11.97 11.91
CA ARG A 110 -10.66 13.06 12.66
C ARG A 110 -12.14 12.76 12.77
N ASN A 111 -12.56 12.24 13.92
CA ASN A 111 -13.96 12.30 14.28
C ASN A 111 -14.29 13.78 14.51
N ASN A 112 -14.99 14.40 13.55
CA ASN A 112 -15.64 15.68 13.79
C ASN A 112 -16.78 15.46 14.78
N THR A 113 -16.47 15.17 16.04
CA THR A 113 -17.36 15.48 17.15
C THR A 113 -17.48 16.98 17.17
N LYS A 114 -18.58 17.46 16.56
CA LYS A 114 -19.08 18.82 16.72
C LYS A 114 -19.06 19.12 18.23
N GLN A 115 -18.22 20.07 18.64
CA GLN A 115 -18.47 20.86 19.85
C GLN A 115 -19.45 21.96 19.49
#